data_AF-A0A916JMR7-F1
#
_entry.id   AF-A0A916JMR7-F1
#
_cell.length_a   1.000
_cell.length_b   1.000
_cell.length_c   1.000
_cell.angle_alpha   90.00
_cell.angle_beta   90.00
_cell.angle_gamma   90.00
#
_symmetry.space_group_name_H-M   'P 1'
#
loop_
_entity.id
_entity.type
_entity.pdbx_description
1 polymer ?
#
loop_
_entity_poly.entity_id
_entity_poly.type
_entity_poly.pdbx_seq_one_letter_code
_entity_poly.pdbx_strand_id
1 'polypeptide(L)'
;MKTIILSIILLAGLTIDAQYKFALHSNGNSQFFSSLDLAYSSASNGDTIYIPGGAFNIAGNMITIDKEIHLVGVGHYPDSTSATYYSYLNGNIRFITGSDQSSVTGLYINGNINLGSSSSNQDVNHLTISRCNVGSIQFGYTSSVLNTSSSGHLITENVIRGQVYINSAQNVLITNNIISNAVQGFDGNLLAKNNIFLYYAGCPGYNINGVGGVFENNVFYNLSFGCSGSPIHYSTSCIFTNNLFTYNLTFPTGTNIGSGNLTGVSQNDVFVNHTGTTFEYTFDYHLNPASGGVNAGIDGTDIGIYGSSLPYKEGAVPFNPHIIQQNIDAQTDSGGNINVSIKVGAQDQ
;
A
#
# COMPACT_ATOMS: atom_id res chain seq x y z
N MET A 1 71.28 -19.22 18.98
CA MET A 1 69.89 -19.64 19.22
C MET A 1 69.00 -18.54 18.65
N LYS A 2 68.62 -18.61 17.37
CA LYS A 2 67.37 -19.20 16.85
C LYS A 2 66.09 -18.69 17.55
N THR A 3 65.56 -17.60 16.99
CA THR A 3 64.18 -17.41 16.49
C THR A 3 63.00 -17.80 17.39
N ILE A 4 62.12 -16.85 17.72
CA ILE A 4 60.81 -16.59 17.07
C ILE A 4 60.04 -15.56 17.95
N ILE A 5 59.76 -14.38 17.38
CA ILE A 5 58.73 -13.45 17.88
C ILE A 5 57.39 -14.00 17.38
N LEU A 6 56.48 -14.30 18.30
CA LEU A 6 55.12 -14.74 17.99
C LEU A 6 54.21 -13.51 17.91
N SER A 7 53.97 -13.05 16.69
CA SER A 7 52.97 -12.03 16.38
C SER A 7 51.57 -12.68 16.42
N ILE A 8 50.81 -12.45 17.50
CA ILE A 8 49.40 -12.83 17.56
C ILE A 8 48.62 -11.80 16.75
N ILE A 9 48.32 -12.14 15.50
CA ILE A 9 47.33 -11.43 14.68
C ILE A 9 45.96 -11.86 15.20
N LEU A 10 45.29 -10.94 15.91
CA LEU A 10 43.90 -11.07 16.28
C LEU A 10 43.07 -10.94 14.98
N LEU A 11 42.73 -12.10 14.39
CA LEU A 11 41.77 -12.17 13.30
C LEU A 11 40.38 -11.84 13.89
N ALA A 12 40.05 -10.54 13.92
CA ALA A 12 38.66 -10.13 14.09
C ALA A 12 37.91 -10.70 12.88
N GLY A 13 37.08 -11.71 13.10
CA GLY A 13 36.20 -12.27 12.08
C GLY A 13 35.30 -11.16 11.58
N LEU A 14 35.64 -10.59 10.42
CA LEU A 14 34.71 -9.79 9.65
C LEU A 14 33.63 -10.75 9.18
N THR A 15 32.47 -10.71 9.82
CA THR A 15 31.26 -11.27 9.21
C THR A 15 31.00 -10.44 7.96
N ILE A 16 31.35 -11.00 6.79
CA ILE A 16 30.93 -10.45 5.51
C ILE A 16 29.46 -10.83 5.38
N ASP A 17 28.59 -10.07 6.04
CA ASP A 17 27.16 -10.15 5.74
C ASP A 17 26.98 -9.66 4.31
N ALA A 18 26.27 -10.44 3.49
CA ALA A 18 25.89 -10.01 2.16
C ALA A 18 25.10 -8.70 2.29
N GLN A 19 25.68 -7.57 1.86
CA GLN A 19 25.02 -6.28 1.99
C GLN A 19 23.82 -6.24 1.04
N TYR A 20 22.63 -6.08 1.60
CA TYR A 20 21.44 -5.72 0.83
C TYR A 20 21.73 -4.42 0.07
N LYS A 21 21.62 -4.46 -1.26
CA LYS A 21 21.91 -3.30 -2.11
C LYS A 21 20.64 -2.76 -2.73
N PHE A 22 20.41 -1.47 -2.52
CA PHE A 22 19.41 -0.69 -3.24
C PHE A 22 19.92 -0.49 -4.67
N ALA A 23 19.13 -0.85 -5.67
CA ALA A 23 19.53 -0.68 -7.07
C ALA A 23 18.85 0.56 -7.64
N LEU A 24 19.63 1.57 -8.00
CA LEU A 24 19.18 2.70 -8.79
C LEU A 24 19.28 2.33 -10.26
N HIS A 25 18.17 2.37 -10.96
CA HIS A 25 18.12 2.28 -12.41
C HIS A 25 17.91 3.68 -13.00
N SER A 26 18.88 4.13 -13.78
CA SER A 26 18.88 5.42 -14.45
C SER A 26 19.37 5.28 -15.88
N ASN A 27 18.55 5.66 -16.85
CA ASN A 27 18.90 5.69 -18.28
C ASN A 27 19.55 4.38 -18.79
N GLY A 28 18.99 3.22 -18.41
CA GLY A 28 19.49 1.90 -18.80
C GLY A 28 20.70 1.40 -18.03
N ASN A 29 21.26 2.19 -17.11
CA ASN A 29 22.36 1.78 -16.23
C ASN A 29 21.84 1.44 -14.83
N SER A 30 22.56 0.57 -14.12
CA SER A 30 22.24 0.22 -12.73
C SER A 30 23.42 0.50 -11.81
N GLN A 31 23.14 1.19 -10.70
CA GLN A 31 24.08 1.48 -9.63
C GLN A 31 23.55 0.91 -8.32
N PHE A 32 24.45 0.51 -7.42
CA PHE A 32 24.09 -0.18 -6.19
C PHE A 32 24.57 0.59 -4.97
N PHE A 33 23.66 0.82 -4.03
CA PHE A 33 23.88 1.62 -2.82
C PHE A 33 23.57 0.82 -1.57
N SER A 34 24.20 1.19 -0.46
CA SER A 34 23.99 0.57 0.86
C SER A 34 22.76 1.10 1.62
N SER A 35 22.11 2.13 1.11
CA SER A 35 20.92 2.73 1.74
C SER A 35 20.01 3.39 0.70
N LEU A 36 18.72 3.52 1.03
CA LEU A 36 17.76 4.26 0.22
C LEU A 36 18.14 5.73 0.05
N ASP A 37 18.61 6.39 1.12
CA ASP A 37 19.01 7.80 1.08
C ASP A 37 20.15 8.07 0.09
N LEU A 38 21.17 7.18 0.06
CA LEU A 38 22.26 7.27 -0.91
C LEU A 38 21.78 7.03 -2.34
N ALA A 39 20.92 6.04 -2.57
CA ALA A 39 20.33 5.79 -3.88
C ALA A 39 19.53 7.01 -4.37
N TYR A 40 18.70 7.58 -3.50
CA TYR A 40 17.90 8.76 -3.79
C TYR A 40 18.74 10.01 -4.08
N SER A 41 19.81 10.23 -3.29
CA SER A 41 20.71 11.37 -3.49
C SER A 41 21.40 11.33 -4.86
N SER A 42 21.60 10.12 -5.42
CA SER A 42 22.23 9.89 -6.72
C SER A 42 21.21 9.80 -7.87
N ALA A 43 19.92 9.65 -7.57
CA ALA A 43 18.85 9.55 -8.54
C ALA A 43 18.58 10.88 -9.25
N SER A 44 18.21 10.81 -10.52
CA SER A 44 17.70 11.89 -11.35
C SER A 44 16.16 11.80 -11.49
N ASN A 45 15.54 12.84 -12.04
CA ASN A 45 14.10 12.84 -12.29
C ASN A 45 13.70 11.69 -13.23
N GLY A 46 12.68 10.92 -12.84
CA GLY A 46 12.16 9.75 -13.58
C GLY A 46 12.90 8.44 -13.29
N ASP A 47 13.91 8.44 -12.41
CA ASP A 47 14.65 7.22 -12.08
C ASP A 47 13.84 6.27 -11.20
N THR A 48 14.21 4.98 -11.28
CA THR A 48 13.62 3.91 -10.44
C THR A 48 14.62 3.43 -9.41
N ILE A 49 14.19 3.32 -8.15
CA ILE A 49 14.97 2.72 -7.07
C ILE A 49 14.30 1.41 -6.66
N TYR A 50 15.00 0.31 -6.89
CA TYR A 50 14.61 -1.02 -6.43
C TYR A 50 15.10 -1.24 -5.01
N ILE A 51 14.17 -1.55 -4.12
CA ILE A 51 14.41 -1.83 -2.71
C ILE A 51 14.46 -3.35 -2.54
N PRO A 52 15.59 -3.92 -2.06
CA PRO A 52 15.70 -5.36 -1.89
C PRO A 52 14.73 -5.86 -0.81
N GLY A 53 14.53 -7.19 -0.75
CA GLY A 53 13.88 -7.81 0.39
C GLY A 53 14.75 -7.68 1.65
N GLY A 54 14.13 -7.43 2.80
CA GLY A 54 14.82 -7.15 4.06
C GLY A 54 14.18 -6.00 4.83
N ALA A 55 14.73 -5.71 6.01
CA ALA A 55 14.25 -4.63 6.88
C ALA A 55 15.25 -3.46 6.92
N PHE A 56 14.77 -2.27 6.57
CA PHE A 56 15.58 -1.07 6.43
C PHE A 56 14.98 0.09 7.23
N ASN A 57 15.82 0.85 7.92
CA ASN A 57 15.40 2.10 8.54
C ASN A 57 15.66 3.25 7.57
N ILE A 58 14.68 4.13 7.41
CA ILE A 58 14.87 5.40 6.70
C ILE A 58 15.59 6.36 7.64
N ALA A 59 16.69 6.98 7.19
CA ALA A 59 17.43 7.93 8.01
C ALA A 59 16.52 9.08 8.47
N GLY A 60 16.64 9.48 9.74
CA GLY A 60 15.78 10.53 10.30
C GLY A 60 14.28 10.19 10.35
N ASN A 61 13.90 8.91 10.17
CA ASN A 61 12.52 8.43 10.16
C ASN A 61 11.67 8.98 9.00
N MET A 62 12.30 9.56 7.97
CA MET A 62 11.60 10.21 6.88
C MET A 62 12.49 10.49 5.66
N ILE A 63 12.07 10.01 4.49
CA ILE A 63 12.66 10.40 3.21
C ILE A 63 11.76 11.45 2.55
N THR A 64 12.35 12.54 2.05
CA THR A 64 11.61 13.59 1.32
C THR A 64 12.00 13.52 -0.15
N ILE A 65 10.99 13.30 -1.00
CA ILE A 65 11.10 13.15 -2.45
C ILE A 65 10.63 14.45 -3.10
N ASP A 66 11.54 15.11 -3.82
CA ASP A 66 11.36 16.44 -4.44
C ASP A 66 11.57 16.43 -5.97
N LYS A 67 11.64 15.24 -6.55
CA LYS A 67 11.74 14.94 -7.99
C LYS A 67 10.95 13.66 -8.27
N GLU A 68 10.55 13.45 -9.52
CA GLU A 68 9.88 12.22 -9.94
C GLU A 68 10.77 11.01 -9.64
N ILE A 69 10.30 10.09 -8.81
CA ILE A 69 11.00 8.85 -8.44
C ILE A 69 10.02 7.68 -8.37
N HIS A 70 10.45 6.53 -8.86
CA HIS A 70 9.69 5.28 -8.73
C HIS A 70 10.35 4.35 -7.71
N LEU A 71 9.69 4.08 -6.59
CA LEU A 71 10.15 3.12 -5.59
C LEU A 71 9.49 1.77 -5.82
N VAL A 72 10.31 0.72 -6.01
CA VAL A 72 9.84 -0.63 -6.31
C VAL A 72 10.45 -1.61 -5.31
N GLY A 73 9.64 -2.16 -4.41
CA GLY A 73 10.05 -3.26 -3.53
C GLY A 73 9.89 -4.63 -4.17
N VAL A 74 10.02 -5.68 -3.36
CA VAL A 74 9.77 -7.07 -3.79
C VAL A 74 8.36 -7.56 -3.45
N GLY A 75 7.58 -6.78 -2.70
CA GLY A 75 6.27 -7.16 -2.16
C GLY A 75 6.25 -7.10 -0.63
N HIS A 76 5.05 -7.28 -0.07
CA HIS A 76 4.82 -7.22 1.38
C HIS A 76 4.14 -8.46 1.97
N TYR A 77 3.71 -9.41 1.15
CA TYR A 77 3.12 -10.66 1.63
C TYR A 77 4.23 -11.66 2.01
N PRO A 78 4.24 -12.19 3.26
CA PRO A 78 5.32 -13.08 3.71
C PRO A 78 5.45 -14.39 2.93
N ASP A 79 4.34 -14.97 2.47
CA ASP A 79 4.32 -16.21 1.68
C ASP A 79 4.94 -16.01 0.29
N SER A 80 4.57 -14.91 -0.36
CA SER A 80 4.97 -14.54 -1.70
C SER A 80 6.42 -14.05 -1.76
N THR A 81 6.93 -13.50 -0.67
CA THR A 81 8.30 -12.98 -0.55
C THR A 81 9.24 -13.88 0.25
N SER A 82 8.82 -15.12 0.53
CA SER A 82 9.58 -16.08 1.36
C SER A 82 11.01 -16.33 0.89
N ALA A 83 11.29 -16.23 -0.41
CA ALA A 83 12.63 -16.41 -0.99
C ALA A 83 13.57 -15.21 -0.76
N THR A 84 13.04 -14.00 -0.61
CA THR A 84 13.84 -12.76 -0.57
C THR A 84 13.66 -11.96 0.71
N TYR A 85 12.72 -12.34 1.57
CA TYR A 85 12.04 -11.46 2.53
C TYR A 85 11.25 -10.35 1.83
N TYR A 86 10.24 -9.80 2.50
CA TYR A 86 9.51 -8.64 2.00
C TYR A 86 10.34 -7.35 2.16
N SER A 87 10.07 -6.35 1.33
CA SER A 87 10.74 -5.04 1.42
C SER A 87 10.11 -4.20 2.52
N TYR A 88 10.71 -4.21 3.70
CA TYR A 88 10.25 -3.47 4.88
C TYR A 88 11.02 -2.17 5.06
N LEU A 89 10.32 -1.05 5.03
CA LEU A 89 10.83 0.27 5.37
C LEU A 89 10.24 0.75 6.69
N ASN A 90 11.11 1.05 7.66
CA ASN A 90 10.74 1.72 8.89
C ASN A 90 10.96 3.22 8.77
N GLY A 91 9.86 3.97 8.69
CA GLY A 91 9.85 5.41 8.51
C GLY A 91 8.81 5.89 7.51
N ASN A 92 8.76 7.20 7.32
CA ASN A 92 7.78 7.86 6.46
C ASN A 92 8.36 8.18 5.09
N ILE A 93 7.48 8.23 4.08
CA ILE A 93 7.80 8.76 2.76
C ILE A 93 7.02 10.07 2.62
N ARG A 94 7.72 11.16 2.30
CA ARG A 94 7.09 12.44 1.98
C ARG A 94 7.37 12.80 0.54
N PHE A 95 6.33 13.13 -0.19
CA PHE A 95 6.42 13.75 -1.50
C PHE A 95 6.19 15.26 -1.35
N ILE A 96 7.02 16.09 -1.97
CA ILE A 96 6.83 17.54 -2.02
C ILE A 96 6.85 18.03 -3.47
N THR A 97 6.47 19.29 -3.69
CA THR A 97 6.50 19.92 -5.02
C THR A 97 7.78 19.59 -5.78
N GLY A 98 7.62 19.17 -7.04
CA GLY A 98 8.67 18.62 -7.90
C GLY A 98 8.59 17.10 -8.08
N SER A 99 7.88 16.39 -7.20
CA SER A 99 7.75 14.93 -7.24
C SER A 99 6.52 14.39 -7.97
N ASP A 100 5.93 15.18 -8.87
CA ASP A 100 4.81 14.76 -9.71
C ASP A 100 5.13 13.44 -10.45
N GLN A 101 4.10 12.62 -10.70
CA GLN A 101 4.22 11.33 -11.41
C GLN A 101 5.03 10.23 -10.70
N SER A 102 5.55 10.49 -9.49
CA SER A 102 6.23 9.47 -8.69
C SER A 102 5.34 8.27 -8.37
N SER A 103 5.94 7.12 -8.13
CA SER A 103 5.21 5.91 -7.73
C SER A 103 5.86 5.14 -6.61
N VAL A 104 5.05 4.41 -5.84
CA VAL A 104 5.50 3.50 -4.79
C VAL A 104 4.79 2.17 -4.97
N THR A 105 5.54 1.07 -5.09
CA THR A 105 4.96 -0.26 -5.22
C THR A 105 5.72 -1.36 -4.49
N GLY A 106 5.01 -2.37 -3.99
CA GLY A 106 5.60 -3.58 -3.44
C GLY A 106 6.32 -3.39 -2.10
N LEU A 107 5.90 -2.45 -1.26
CA LEU A 107 6.57 -2.14 0.01
C LEU A 107 5.69 -2.41 1.22
N TYR A 108 6.29 -2.92 2.29
CA TYR A 108 5.78 -2.75 3.64
C TYR A 108 6.39 -1.47 4.23
N ILE A 109 5.56 -0.47 4.51
CA ILE A 109 5.96 0.81 5.08
C ILE A 109 5.43 0.88 6.51
N ASN A 110 6.33 0.72 7.47
CA ASN A 110 6.07 0.99 8.88
C ASN A 110 6.14 2.49 9.18
N GLY A 111 5.20 3.20 8.56
CA GLY A 111 5.06 4.65 8.60
C GLY A 111 3.99 5.09 7.61
N ASN A 112 3.96 6.38 7.32
CA ASN A 112 2.94 7.00 6.48
C ASN A 112 3.54 7.51 5.16
N ILE A 113 2.67 7.67 4.16
CA ILE A 113 2.96 8.44 2.95
C ILE A 113 2.22 9.78 3.07
N ASN A 114 2.94 10.90 2.93
CA ASN A 114 2.37 12.25 3.10
C ASN A 114 2.80 13.20 1.99
N LEU A 115 1.97 14.20 1.68
CA LEU A 115 2.34 15.30 0.81
C LEU A 115 2.73 16.55 1.58
N GLY A 116 3.77 17.24 1.14
CA GLY A 116 4.18 18.51 1.70
C GLY A 116 4.81 18.40 3.10
N SER A 117 5.65 19.39 3.40
CA SER A 117 6.07 19.71 4.77
C SER A 117 5.41 21.01 5.26
N SER A 118 4.71 21.70 4.36
CA SER A 118 4.02 22.96 4.56
C SER A 118 2.99 23.16 3.44
N SER A 119 2.13 24.17 3.55
CA SER A 119 1.17 24.50 2.48
C SER A 119 1.83 24.96 1.18
N SER A 120 3.09 25.41 1.21
CA SER A 120 3.77 25.93 0.03
C SER A 120 4.43 24.84 -0.84
N ASN A 121 4.41 23.58 -0.40
CA ASN A 121 5.07 22.48 -1.12
C ASN A 121 4.30 21.16 -1.11
N GLN A 122 2.99 21.22 -0.87
CA GLN A 122 2.10 20.05 -0.90
C GLN A 122 1.47 19.82 -2.28
N ASP A 123 1.69 20.72 -3.24
CA ASP A 123 1.18 20.62 -4.59
C ASP A 123 1.98 19.54 -5.34
N VAL A 124 1.49 18.31 -5.27
CA VAL A 124 2.02 17.12 -5.97
C VAL A 124 0.86 16.44 -6.70
N ASN A 125 1.10 16.01 -7.93
CA ASN A 125 0.10 15.45 -8.83
C ASN A 125 0.51 14.07 -9.37
N HIS A 126 -0.47 13.28 -9.78
CA HIS A 126 -0.27 12.01 -10.50
C HIS A 126 0.54 10.95 -9.73
N LEU A 127 0.51 10.97 -8.40
CA LEU A 127 1.11 9.90 -7.60
C LEU A 127 0.34 8.58 -7.75
N THR A 128 1.10 7.50 -7.93
CA THR A 128 0.58 6.13 -7.92
C THR A 128 1.14 5.36 -6.73
N ILE A 129 0.26 4.85 -5.86
CA ILE A 129 0.64 3.98 -4.75
C ILE A 129 -0.06 2.65 -4.97
N SER A 130 0.71 1.59 -5.17
CA SER A 130 0.15 0.28 -5.47
C SER A 130 0.79 -0.85 -4.71
N ARG A 131 0.02 -1.90 -4.37
CA ARG A 131 0.58 -3.16 -3.82
C ARG A 131 1.51 -2.93 -2.63
N CYS A 132 1.14 -2.00 -1.74
CA CYS A 132 1.87 -1.67 -0.52
C CYS A 132 1.04 -2.04 0.73
N ASN A 133 1.73 -2.39 1.81
CA ASN A 133 1.18 -2.34 3.17
C ASN A 133 1.70 -1.08 3.85
N VAL A 134 0.83 -0.10 4.10
CA VAL A 134 1.22 1.23 4.61
C VAL A 134 0.41 1.58 5.85
N GLY A 135 0.94 2.48 6.69
CA GLY A 135 0.20 3.10 7.79
C GLY A 135 -0.97 3.92 7.24
N SER A 136 -0.79 5.23 7.13
CA SER A 136 -1.76 6.15 6.54
C SER A 136 -1.23 6.78 5.25
N ILE A 137 -2.14 7.28 4.42
CA ILE A 137 -1.85 8.09 3.24
C ILE A 137 -2.51 9.46 3.43
N GLN A 138 -1.77 10.55 3.24
CA GLN A 138 -2.27 11.90 3.43
C GLN A 138 -1.87 12.82 2.26
N PHE A 139 -2.87 13.39 1.59
CA PHE A 139 -2.70 14.27 0.42
C PHE A 139 -2.52 15.75 0.80
N GLY A 140 -2.05 16.04 2.01
CA GLY A 140 -1.70 17.39 2.48
C GLY A 140 -0.66 17.32 3.59
N TYR A 141 -0.08 18.46 3.98
CA TYR A 141 1.00 18.46 4.98
C TYR A 141 0.51 18.17 6.41
N THR A 142 -0.77 18.43 6.68
CA THR A 142 -1.50 17.94 7.85
C THR A 142 -2.91 17.50 7.45
N SER A 143 -3.58 16.73 8.29
CA SER A 143 -4.95 16.25 8.07
C SER A 143 -6.01 17.36 8.01
N SER A 144 -5.71 18.58 8.48
CA SER A 144 -6.67 19.69 8.58
C SER A 144 -6.51 20.74 7.50
N VAL A 145 -5.48 20.63 6.66
CA VAL A 145 -5.17 21.61 5.62
C VAL A 145 -5.67 21.10 4.29
N LEU A 146 -6.33 21.99 3.54
CA LEU A 146 -6.83 21.71 2.20
C LEU A 146 -5.69 21.82 1.18
N ASN A 147 -5.76 20.99 0.16
CA ASN A 147 -4.82 20.89 -0.94
C ASN A 147 -5.56 20.65 -2.25
N THR A 148 -6.35 21.63 -2.67
CA THR A 148 -7.16 21.56 -3.89
C THR A 148 -6.34 21.59 -5.18
N SER A 149 -5.05 21.93 -5.09
CA SER A 149 -4.12 21.94 -6.24
C SER A 149 -3.57 20.55 -6.56
N SER A 150 -3.55 19.65 -5.59
CA SER A 150 -3.06 18.28 -5.74
C SER A 150 -4.12 17.42 -6.43
N SER A 151 -3.72 16.68 -7.48
CA SER A 151 -4.69 15.98 -8.31
C SER A 151 -4.16 14.76 -9.07
N GLY A 152 -5.10 13.91 -9.52
CA GLY A 152 -4.83 12.81 -10.45
C GLY A 152 -4.20 11.58 -9.80
N HIS A 153 -4.45 11.35 -8.52
CA HIS A 153 -3.81 10.27 -7.76
C HIS A 153 -4.50 8.91 -7.94
N LEU A 154 -3.68 7.86 -7.97
CA LEU A 154 -4.13 6.47 -8.02
C LEU A 154 -3.63 5.70 -6.79
N ILE A 155 -4.57 5.18 -6.00
CA ILE A 155 -4.32 4.29 -4.88
C ILE A 155 -4.94 2.92 -5.19
N THR A 156 -4.11 1.92 -5.47
CA THR A 156 -4.61 0.61 -5.93
C THR A 156 -3.97 -0.61 -5.29
N GLU A 157 -4.74 -1.65 -4.98
CA GLU A 157 -4.19 -2.94 -4.52
C GLU A 157 -3.36 -2.84 -3.22
N ASN A 158 -3.64 -1.86 -2.36
CA ASN A 158 -2.91 -1.68 -1.11
C ASN A 158 -3.64 -2.29 0.09
N VAL A 159 -2.86 -2.60 1.13
CA VAL A 159 -3.33 -2.73 2.51
C VAL A 159 -3.01 -1.43 3.24
N ILE A 160 -4.02 -0.66 3.62
CA ILE A 160 -3.88 0.63 4.31
C ILE A 160 -4.34 0.44 5.76
N ARG A 161 -3.39 0.40 6.69
CA ARG A 161 -3.65 0.11 8.12
C ARG A 161 -4.33 1.27 8.86
N GLY A 162 -4.13 2.48 8.37
CA GLY A 162 -4.65 3.73 8.88
C GLY A 162 -5.59 4.41 7.90
N GLN A 163 -5.62 5.74 7.95
CA GLN A 163 -6.55 6.56 7.18
C GLN A 163 -5.99 6.96 5.82
N VAL A 164 -6.91 7.20 4.89
CA VAL A 164 -6.64 7.96 3.67
C VAL A 164 -7.25 9.35 3.84
N TYR A 165 -6.41 10.35 4.05
CA TYR A 165 -6.80 11.75 4.09
C TYR A 165 -6.65 12.36 2.70
N ILE A 166 -7.77 12.70 2.08
CA ILE A 166 -7.83 13.27 0.73
C ILE A 166 -7.46 14.75 0.74
N ASN A 167 -7.66 15.46 1.85
CA ASN A 167 -7.28 16.87 1.97
C ASN A 167 -7.80 17.73 0.79
N SER A 168 -8.98 17.44 0.27
CA SER A 168 -9.57 18.06 -0.93
C SER A 168 -8.72 17.95 -2.20
N ALA A 169 -7.78 17.01 -2.28
CA ALA A 169 -7.13 16.64 -3.54
C ALA A 169 -8.18 16.17 -4.56
N GLN A 170 -7.97 16.49 -5.82
CA GLN A 170 -8.96 16.38 -6.89
C GLN A 170 -8.65 15.19 -7.80
N ASN A 171 -9.68 14.57 -8.38
CA ASN A 171 -9.53 13.45 -9.31
C ASN A 171 -8.73 12.29 -8.70
N VAL A 172 -9.13 11.85 -7.50
CA VAL A 172 -8.48 10.73 -6.79
C VAL A 172 -9.25 9.45 -7.06
N LEU A 173 -8.54 8.42 -7.52
CA LEU A 173 -9.06 7.07 -7.68
C LEU A 173 -8.49 6.15 -6.58
N ILE A 174 -9.39 5.55 -5.79
CA ILE A 174 -9.06 4.54 -4.79
C ILE A 174 -9.73 3.24 -5.21
N THR A 175 -8.96 2.26 -5.67
CA THR A 175 -9.51 1.01 -6.22
C THR A 175 -8.85 -0.24 -5.68
N ASN A 176 -9.60 -1.31 -5.45
CA ASN A 176 -9.05 -2.61 -5.04
C ASN A 176 -8.18 -2.53 -3.76
N ASN A 177 -8.48 -1.68 -2.78
CA ASN A 177 -7.69 -1.60 -1.55
C ASN A 177 -8.42 -2.26 -0.39
N ILE A 178 -7.64 -2.80 0.56
CA ILE A 178 -8.13 -3.14 1.90
C ILE A 178 -7.76 -1.99 2.82
N ILE A 179 -8.76 -1.22 3.23
CA ILE A 179 -8.62 -0.04 4.09
C ILE A 179 -9.10 -0.42 5.46
N SER A 180 -8.15 -0.54 6.39
CA SER A 180 -8.49 -0.89 7.76
C SER A 180 -9.38 0.17 8.38
N ASN A 181 -9.26 1.45 8.01
CA ASN A 181 -9.90 2.56 8.71
C ASN A 181 -10.88 3.36 7.81
N ALA A 182 -10.57 4.61 7.48
CA ALA A 182 -11.47 5.55 6.79
C ALA A 182 -10.80 6.28 5.63
N VAL A 183 -11.62 6.68 4.66
CA VAL A 183 -11.31 7.69 3.65
C VAL A 183 -12.03 8.98 4.04
N GLN A 184 -11.30 10.08 4.17
CA GLN A 184 -11.89 11.33 4.64
C GLN A 184 -11.28 12.60 4.05
N GLY A 185 -11.99 13.72 4.26
CA GLY A 185 -11.54 15.04 3.86
C GLY A 185 -11.57 15.24 2.34
N PHE A 186 -12.40 14.48 1.63
CA PHE A 186 -12.66 14.72 0.20
C PHE A 186 -13.76 15.79 0.05
N ASP A 187 -13.66 16.56 -1.03
CA ASP A 187 -14.60 17.62 -1.39
C ASP A 187 -14.76 17.65 -2.92
N GLY A 188 -15.56 16.72 -3.42
CA GLY A 188 -15.72 16.42 -4.85
C GLY A 188 -14.60 15.55 -5.43
N ASN A 189 -14.87 15.00 -6.62
CA ASN A 189 -13.88 14.34 -7.50
C ASN A 189 -13.07 13.19 -6.87
N LEU A 190 -13.69 12.46 -5.93
CA LEU A 190 -13.21 11.17 -5.43
C LEU A 190 -14.04 10.04 -6.04
N LEU A 191 -13.37 9.05 -6.63
CA LEU A 191 -13.97 7.75 -6.96
C LEU A 191 -13.29 6.67 -6.11
N ALA A 192 -14.06 6.05 -5.21
CA ALA A 192 -13.63 4.88 -4.47
C ALA A 192 -14.42 3.66 -4.95
N LYS A 193 -13.76 2.73 -5.63
CA LYS A 193 -14.42 1.54 -6.17
C LYS A 193 -13.76 0.23 -5.79
N ASN A 194 -14.54 -0.84 -5.62
CA ASN A 194 -13.98 -2.18 -5.39
C ASN A 194 -13.04 -2.26 -4.17
N ASN A 195 -13.27 -1.50 -3.10
CA ASN A 195 -12.46 -1.57 -1.88
C ASN A 195 -13.16 -2.38 -0.79
N ILE A 196 -12.38 -2.81 0.21
CA ILE A 196 -12.90 -3.33 1.48
C ILE A 196 -12.53 -2.34 2.58
N PHE A 197 -13.53 -1.90 3.35
CA PHE A 197 -13.37 -1.08 4.55
C PHE A 197 -13.63 -1.95 5.79
N LEU A 198 -12.60 -2.22 6.59
CA LEU A 198 -12.72 -3.16 7.72
C LEU A 198 -13.26 -2.50 9.00
N TYR A 199 -12.64 -1.43 9.53
CA TYR A 199 -12.99 -0.87 10.85
C TYR A 199 -12.32 0.46 11.31
N TYR A 200 -13.12 1.36 11.86
CA TYR A 200 -12.59 2.54 12.56
C TYR A 200 -12.58 2.40 14.09
N ALA A 201 -11.39 2.43 14.70
CA ALA A 201 -11.16 2.29 16.15
C ALA A 201 -11.32 3.58 16.99
N GLY A 202 -12.13 4.54 16.56
CA GLY A 202 -12.24 5.84 17.25
C GLY A 202 -13.68 6.33 17.48
N CYS A 203 -13.75 7.58 17.96
CA CYS A 203 -14.95 8.20 18.51
C CYS A 203 -15.07 9.64 17.94
N PRO A 204 -16.04 9.94 17.07
CA PRO A 204 -16.99 9.00 16.45
C PRO A 204 -16.30 8.05 15.46
N GLY A 205 -16.87 6.86 15.27
CA GLY A 205 -16.37 5.92 14.27
C GLY A 205 -17.02 6.04 12.90
N TYR A 206 -16.22 5.95 11.83
CA TYR A 206 -16.71 6.05 10.45
C TYR A 206 -15.73 5.47 9.43
N ASN A 207 -16.24 5.07 8.26
CA ASN A 207 -15.39 4.70 7.12
C ASN A 207 -15.28 5.84 6.11
N ILE A 208 -16.32 6.67 5.99
CA ILE A 208 -16.43 7.72 4.99
C ILE A 208 -16.78 9.04 5.69
N ASN A 209 -16.01 10.10 5.39
CA ASN A 209 -16.29 11.47 5.86
C ASN A 209 -15.79 12.53 4.86
N GLY A 210 -16.73 13.23 4.21
CA GLY A 210 -16.42 14.20 3.17
C GLY A 210 -17.61 14.45 2.25
N VAL A 211 -17.45 15.36 1.29
CA VAL A 211 -18.53 15.85 0.43
C VAL A 211 -18.28 15.41 -1.02
N GLY A 212 -19.32 14.99 -1.74
CA GLY A 212 -19.24 14.83 -3.20
C GLY A 212 -18.40 13.65 -3.71
N GLY A 213 -18.28 12.56 -2.95
CA GLY A 213 -17.57 11.34 -3.37
C GLY A 213 -18.48 10.31 -4.04
N VAL A 214 -17.91 9.48 -4.91
CA VAL A 214 -18.59 8.35 -5.56
C VAL A 214 -18.01 7.03 -5.02
N PHE A 215 -18.90 6.16 -4.54
CA PHE A 215 -18.55 4.88 -3.92
C PHE A 215 -19.26 3.74 -4.65
N GLU A 216 -18.50 2.88 -5.32
CA GLU A 216 -19.03 1.81 -6.18
C GLU A 216 -18.46 0.44 -5.81
N ASN A 217 -19.29 -0.60 -5.75
CA ASN A 217 -18.82 -1.98 -5.57
C ASN A 217 -17.90 -2.17 -4.34
N ASN A 218 -18.02 -1.36 -3.28
CA ASN A 218 -17.21 -1.51 -2.08
C ASN A 218 -17.89 -2.39 -1.04
N VAL A 219 -17.09 -3.05 -0.20
CA VAL A 219 -17.53 -3.74 1.00
C VAL A 219 -17.22 -2.90 2.23
N PHE A 220 -18.23 -2.54 3.01
CA PHE A 220 -18.12 -1.89 4.31
C PHE A 220 -18.42 -2.92 5.41
N TYR A 221 -17.35 -3.53 5.93
CA TYR A 221 -17.40 -4.73 6.78
C TYR A 221 -17.54 -4.43 8.28
N ASN A 222 -17.85 -3.19 8.67
CA ASN A 222 -17.96 -2.84 10.08
C ASN A 222 -19.42 -2.80 10.57
N LEU A 223 -19.70 -3.50 11.69
CA LEU A 223 -21.00 -3.50 12.37
C LEU A 223 -21.10 -2.51 13.53
N SER A 224 -19.98 -2.02 14.06
CA SER A 224 -19.97 -1.20 15.27
C SER A 224 -19.10 0.04 15.09
N PHE A 225 -19.73 1.19 15.30
CA PHE A 225 -19.09 2.48 15.25
C PHE A 225 -19.21 3.14 16.62
N GLY A 226 -18.06 3.41 17.25
CA GLY A 226 -18.03 4.03 18.58
C GLY A 226 -18.74 5.39 18.62
N CYS A 227 -19.26 5.76 19.79
CA CYS A 227 -19.81 7.09 20.08
C CYS A 227 -20.84 7.62 19.06
N SER A 228 -21.86 6.80 18.74
CA SER A 228 -22.91 7.15 17.76
C SER A 228 -22.37 7.37 16.34
N GLY A 229 -21.25 6.74 16.01
CA GLY A 229 -20.68 6.73 14.67
C GLY A 229 -21.56 6.00 13.65
N SER A 230 -21.20 6.13 12.39
CA SER A 230 -21.90 5.55 11.23
C SER A 230 -20.86 5.29 10.15
N PRO A 231 -21.01 4.26 9.29
CA PRO A 231 -20.08 4.05 8.17
C PRO A 231 -19.96 5.31 7.30
N ILE A 232 -21.06 6.05 7.16
CA ILE A 232 -21.16 7.32 6.45
C ILE A 232 -21.37 8.42 7.49
N HIS A 233 -20.36 9.27 7.73
CA HIS A 233 -20.35 10.27 8.79
C HIS A 233 -20.05 11.67 8.27
N TYR A 234 -20.94 12.62 8.57
CA TYR A 234 -20.90 13.99 8.03
C TYR A 234 -20.72 14.10 6.51
N SER A 235 -20.98 13.01 5.79
CA SER A 235 -20.93 13.01 4.34
C SER A 235 -22.21 13.53 3.72
N THR A 236 -22.07 14.36 2.71
CA THR A 236 -23.17 14.95 1.95
C THR A 236 -22.87 14.88 0.46
N SER A 237 -23.93 14.87 -0.35
CA SER A 237 -23.84 14.88 -1.82
C SER A 237 -23.00 13.73 -2.40
N CYS A 238 -22.84 12.63 -1.65
CA CYS A 238 -22.15 11.44 -2.13
C CYS A 238 -23.11 10.49 -2.86
N ILE A 239 -22.54 9.67 -3.75
CA ILE A 239 -23.26 8.65 -4.52
C ILE A 239 -22.75 7.28 -4.06
N PHE A 240 -23.65 6.42 -3.63
CA PHE A 240 -23.35 5.04 -3.23
C PHE A 240 -24.08 4.06 -4.15
N THR A 241 -23.35 3.33 -4.99
CA THR A 241 -23.94 2.40 -5.96
C THR A 241 -23.38 0.99 -5.76
N ASN A 242 -24.26 0.00 -5.61
CA ASN A 242 -23.91 -1.42 -5.54
C ASN A 242 -22.82 -1.73 -4.50
N ASN A 243 -22.86 -1.09 -3.32
CA ASN A 243 -21.97 -1.42 -2.21
C ASN A 243 -22.63 -2.44 -1.27
N LEU A 244 -21.81 -3.19 -0.54
CA LEU A 244 -22.24 -4.11 0.50
C LEU A 244 -21.90 -3.52 1.87
N PHE A 245 -22.90 -3.20 2.67
CA PHE A 245 -22.76 -2.77 4.05
C PHE A 245 -23.21 -3.88 4.99
N THR A 246 -22.33 -4.24 5.91
CA THR A 246 -22.72 -5.08 7.05
C THR A 246 -23.60 -4.29 8.03
N TYR A 247 -23.33 -2.99 8.18
CA TYR A 247 -24.18 -2.08 8.93
C TYR A 247 -25.54 -1.87 8.24
N ASN A 248 -26.61 -1.79 9.05
CA ASN A 248 -27.94 -1.51 8.52
C ASN A 248 -28.10 -0.02 8.22
N LEU A 249 -28.34 0.31 6.94
CA LEU A 249 -28.56 1.66 6.45
C LEU A 249 -29.81 1.72 5.58
N THR A 250 -30.41 2.90 5.53
CA THR A 250 -31.43 3.24 4.55
C THR A 250 -30.90 4.36 3.66
N PHE A 251 -31.05 4.18 2.35
CA PHE A 251 -30.74 5.19 1.35
C PHE A 251 -32.06 5.85 0.86
N PRO A 252 -32.08 7.17 0.62
CA PRO A 252 -31.00 8.13 0.82
C PRO A 252 -30.65 8.32 2.31
N THR A 253 -29.39 8.63 2.60
CA THR A 253 -28.91 8.98 3.95
C THR A 253 -28.52 10.45 3.97
N GLY A 254 -29.36 11.29 4.57
CA GLY A 254 -29.23 12.76 4.43
C GLY A 254 -29.40 13.20 2.97
N THR A 255 -28.43 13.97 2.45
CA THR A 255 -28.41 14.42 1.04
C THR A 255 -27.69 13.43 0.10
N ASN A 256 -27.17 12.33 0.63
CA ASN A 256 -26.53 11.30 -0.18
C ASN A 256 -27.57 10.47 -0.90
N ILE A 257 -27.26 10.05 -2.12
CA ILE A 257 -28.10 9.16 -2.90
C ILE A 257 -27.44 7.78 -2.99
N GLY A 258 -28.25 6.74 -3.17
CA GLY A 258 -27.72 5.43 -3.46
C GLY A 258 -28.75 4.47 -4.04
N SER A 259 -28.26 3.50 -4.80
CA SER A 259 -29.03 2.47 -5.48
C SER A 259 -28.25 1.16 -5.49
N GLY A 260 -28.96 0.03 -5.52
CA GLY A 260 -28.32 -1.30 -5.58
C GLY A 260 -27.49 -1.71 -4.36
N ASN A 261 -27.42 -0.88 -3.31
CA ASN A 261 -26.65 -1.22 -2.11
C ASN A 261 -27.33 -2.33 -1.31
N LEU A 262 -26.54 -3.30 -0.88
CA LEU A 262 -26.94 -4.33 0.09
C LEU A 262 -26.62 -3.78 1.49
N THR A 263 -27.58 -3.74 2.40
CA THR A 263 -27.37 -3.21 3.75
C THR A 263 -27.83 -4.20 4.81
N GLY A 264 -27.24 -4.12 6.01
CA GLY A 264 -27.55 -5.04 7.10
C GLY A 264 -27.14 -6.49 6.82
N VAL A 265 -26.14 -6.70 5.94
CA VAL A 265 -25.63 -8.03 5.62
C VAL A 265 -24.88 -8.60 6.82
N SER A 266 -25.17 -9.84 7.20
CA SER A 266 -24.41 -10.52 8.27
C SER A 266 -22.92 -10.59 7.89
N GLN A 267 -22.02 -10.25 8.81
CA GLN A 267 -20.57 -10.39 8.60
C GLN A 267 -20.18 -11.81 8.17
N ASN A 268 -20.82 -12.84 8.74
CA ASN A 268 -20.56 -14.25 8.41
C ASN A 268 -20.93 -14.63 6.97
N ASP A 269 -21.75 -13.83 6.30
CA ASP A 269 -22.23 -14.09 4.95
C ASP A 269 -21.38 -13.35 3.89
N VAL A 270 -20.42 -12.52 4.29
CA VAL A 270 -19.66 -11.67 3.35
C VAL A 270 -18.49 -12.41 2.73
N PHE A 271 -17.53 -12.87 3.52
CA PHE A 271 -16.25 -13.43 3.06
C PHE A 271 -16.14 -14.94 3.33
N VAL A 272 -15.25 -15.62 2.60
CA VAL A 272 -14.98 -17.06 2.80
C VAL A 272 -14.43 -17.34 4.20
N ASN A 273 -13.42 -16.58 4.64
CA ASN A 273 -12.83 -16.75 5.96
C ASN A 273 -12.17 -15.46 6.44
N HIS A 274 -12.99 -14.56 7.00
CA HIS A 274 -12.52 -13.39 7.73
C HIS A 274 -13.36 -13.20 8.99
N THR A 275 -12.69 -13.07 10.13
CA THR A 275 -13.34 -12.76 11.42
C THR A 275 -12.72 -11.50 12.01
N GLY A 276 -13.53 -10.73 12.75
CA GLY A 276 -13.08 -9.49 13.38
C GLY A 276 -13.05 -8.31 12.40
N THR A 277 -12.08 -7.43 12.61
CA THR A 277 -12.06 -6.08 12.02
C THR A 277 -10.66 -5.62 11.57
N THR A 278 -9.67 -6.50 11.68
CA THR A 278 -8.27 -6.21 11.32
C THR A 278 -7.85 -6.98 10.09
N PHE A 279 -6.97 -6.38 9.29
CA PHE A 279 -6.35 -7.12 8.20
C PHE A 279 -5.42 -8.20 8.74
N GLU A 280 -5.50 -9.41 8.18
CA GLU A 280 -4.51 -10.47 8.39
C GLU A 280 -4.19 -11.14 7.06
N TYR A 281 -2.91 -11.45 6.85
CA TYR A 281 -2.44 -12.12 5.62
C TYR A 281 -3.02 -13.52 5.42
N THR A 282 -3.51 -14.15 6.48
CA THR A 282 -4.07 -15.51 6.44
C THR A 282 -5.57 -15.54 6.14
N PHE A 283 -6.24 -14.39 6.04
CA PHE A 283 -7.66 -14.34 5.74
C PHE A 283 -7.93 -14.40 4.24
N ASP A 284 -9.06 -15.00 3.90
CA ASP A 284 -9.56 -15.06 2.53
C ASP A 284 -10.67 -14.01 2.35
N TYR A 285 -10.35 -12.97 1.60
CA TYR A 285 -11.22 -11.83 1.33
C TYR A 285 -12.08 -12.01 0.07
N HIS A 286 -12.07 -13.19 -0.57
CA HIS A 286 -13.07 -13.52 -1.56
C HIS A 286 -14.46 -13.51 -0.91
N LEU A 287 -15.47 -13.10 -1.67
CA LEU A 287 -16.84 -13.23 -1.19
C LEU A 287 -17.17 -14.69 -0.94
N ASN A 288 -17.92 -14.94 0.13
CA ASN A 288 -18.58 -16.22 0.31
C ASN A 288 -19.44 -16.49 -0.95
N PRO A 289 -19.41 -17.69 -1.55
CA PRO A 289 -20.23 -18.00 -2.72
C PRO A 289 -21.74 -17.79 -2.53
N ALA A 290 -22.23 -17.80 -1.28
CA ALA A 290 -23.62 -17.50 -0.94
C ALA A 290 -23.88 -16.01 -0.63
N SER A 291 -22.84 -15.17 -0.63
CA SER A 291 -22.95 -13.74 -0.41
C SER A 291 -23.82 -13.10 -1.48
N GLY A 292 -24.73 -12.22 -1.07
CA GLY A 292 -25.51 -11.40 -1.99
C GLY A 292 -24.66 -10.47 -2.85
N GLY A 293 -23.39 -10.26 -2.50
CA GLY A 293 -22.45 -9.45 -3.29
C GLY A 293 -21.91 -10.14 -4.54
N VAL A 294 -22.14 -11.44 -4.71
CA VAL A 294 -21.69 -12.21 -5.88
C VAL A 294 -22.45 -11.76 -7.13
N ASN A 295 -21.72 -11.38 -8.19
CA ASN A 295 -22.23 -10.78 -9.43
C ASN A 295 -23.13 -9.55 -9.24
N ALA A 296 -23.04 -8.87 -8.09
CA ALA A 296 -23.89 -7.74 -7.73
C ALA A 296 -23.24 -6.37 -8.02
N GLY A 297 -22.02 -6.35 -8.55
CA GLY A 297 -21.35 -5.14 -9.00
C GLY A 297 -22.03 -4.47 -10.20
N ILE A 298 -21.76 -3.19 -10.42
CA ILE A 298 -22.33 -2.40 -11.54
C ILE A 298 -22.08 -3.04 -12.91
N ASP A 299 -20.95 -3.72 -13.06
CA ASP A 299 -20.51 -4.42 -14.28
C ASP A 299 -20.86 -5.92 -14.29
N GLY A 300 -21.65 -6.38 -13.31
CA GLY A 300 -22.03 -7.78 -13.15
C GLY A 300 -20.93 -8.66 -12.53
N THR A 301 -19.81 -8.07 -12.10
CA THR A 301 -18.78 -8.77 -11.30
C THR A 301 -19.15 -8.75 -9.81
N ASP A 302 -18.31 -9.36 -8.96
CA ASP A 302 -18.52 -9.36 -7.51
C ASP A 302 -18.36 -7.95 -6.90
N ILE A 303 -18.94 -7.71 -5.74
CA ILE A 303 -18.63 -6.53 -4.92
C ILE A 303 -17.32 -6.78 -4.17
N GLY A 304 -16.42 -5.80 -4.14
CA GLY A 304 -15.14 -5.86 -3.41
C GLY A 304 -13.91 -5.96 -4.32
N ILE A 305 -12.75 -6.26 -3.72
CA ILE A 305 -11.43 -6.13 -4.36
C ILE A 305 -11.17 -7.14 -5.50
N TYR A 306 -11.90 -8.25 -5.54
CA TYR A 306 -11.76 -9.28 -6.59
C TYR A 306 -12.77 -9.12 -7.74
N GLY A 307 -13.77 -8.25 -7.59
CA GLY A 307 -14.81 -8.06 -8.59
C GLY A 307 -14.52 -6.90 -9.52
N SER A 308 -13.54 -7.05 -10.41
CA SER A 308 -13.31 -6.08 -11.49
C SER A 308 -12.53 -6.72 -12.65
N SER A 309 -12.35 -5.97 -13.73
CA SER A 309 -11.47 -6.39 -14.84
C SER A 309 -9.99 -6.43 -14.46
N LEU A 310 -9.60 -5.78 -13.36
CA LEU A 310 -8.24 -5.71 -12.83
C LEU A 310 -8.32 -5.97 -11.31
N PRO A 311 -8.62 -7.22 -10.89
CA PRO A 311 -8.84 -7.55 -9.49
C PRO A 311 -7.56 -7.41 -8.65
N TYR A 312 -7.71 -7.41 -7.33
CA TYR A 312 -6.58 -7.50 -6.41
C TYR A 312 -5.70 -8.70 -6.75
N LYS A 313 -4.41 -8.42 -6.99
CA LYS A 313 -3.44 -9.48 -7.22
C LYS A 313 -3.08 -10.18 -5.92
N GLU A 314 -3.36 -11.47 -5.84
CA GLU A 314 -2.94 -12.30 -4.70
C GLU A 314 -1.43 -12.20 -4.44
N GLY A 315 -1.07 -12.08 -3.17
CA GLY A 315 0.31 -11.84 -2.74
C GLY A 315 0.83 -10.41 -2.97
N ALA A 316 0.08 -9.56 -3.69
CA ALA A 316 0.43 -8.17 -4.01
C ALA A 316 1.90 -7.98 -4.43
N VAL A 317 2.43 -8.92 -5.22
CA VAL A 317 3.79 -8.80 -5.75
C VAL A 317 3.80 -7.76 -6.87
N PRO A 318 4.80 -6.86 -6.89
CA PRO A 318 4.89 -5.79 -7.90
C PRO A 318 5.14 -6.34 -9.31
N PHE A 319 5.17 -5.44 -10.30
CA PHE A 319 5.24 -5.81 -11.72
C PHE A 319 6.60 -6.39 -12.17
N ASN A 320 7.66 -6.22 -11.38
CA ASN A 320 8.99 -6.69 -11.75
C ASN A 320 9.11 -8.22 -11.56
N PRO A 321 9.99 -8.89 -12.33
CA PRO A 321 10.27 -10.31 -12.15
C PRO A 321 10.58 -10.63 -10.69
N HIS A 322 9.94 -11.69 -10.18
CA HIS A 322 9.97 -12.03 -8.76
C HIS A 322 10.78 -13.31 -8.55
N ILE A 323 11.70 -13.30 -7.58
CA ILE A 323 12.45 -14.49 -7.17
C ILE A 323 11.53 -15.37 -6.32
N ILE A 324 11.17 -16.54 -6.82
CA ILE A 324 10.24 -17.48 -6.16
C ILE A 324 11.01 -18.51 -5.33
N GLN A 325 12.24 -18.82 -5.74
CA GLN A 325 13.10 -19.76 -5.03
C GLN A 325 14.55 -19.34 -5.20
N GLN A 326 15.30 -19.42 -4.12
CA GLN A 326 16.75 -19.21 -4.11
C GLN A 326 17.39 -20.30 -3.27
N ASN A 327 18.28 -21.08 -3.90
CA ASN A 327 19.14 -22.03 -3.22
C ASN A 327 20.59 -21.69 -3.60
N ILE A 328 21.38 -21.26 -2.60
CA ILE A 328 22.79 -20.94 -2.76
C ILE A 328 23.53 -21.76 -1.71
N ASP A 329 24.45 -22.62 -2.16
CA ASP A 329 25.25 -23.43 -1.25
C ASP A 329 26.05 -22.52 -0.32
N ALA A 330 26.08 -22.85 0.98
CA ALA A 330 26.81 -22.07 1.98
C ALA A 330 28.34 -22.14 1.81
N GLN A 331 28.85 -23.09 1.02
CA GLN A 331 30.26 -23.31 0.77
C GLN A 331 30.48 -23.86 -0.64
N THR A 332 31.71 -23.77 -1.11
CA THR A 332 32.10 -24.38 -2.38
C THR A 332 32.16 -25.91 -2.27
N ASP A 333 31.90 -26.60 -3.37
CA ASP A 333 32.19 -28.03 -3.53
C ASP A 333 33.71 -28.31 -3.49
N SER A 334 34.09 -29.59 -3.57
CA SER A 334 35.50 -30.01 -3.60
C SER A 334 36.30 -29.48 -4.82
N GLY A 335 35.61 -28.97 -5.84
CA GLY A 335 36.20 -28.34 -7.02
C GLY A 335 36.31 -26.82 -6.91
N GLY A 336 35.85 -26.22 -5.82
CA GLY A 336 35.83 -24.76 -5.63
C GLY A 336 34.63 -24.06 -6.28
N ASN A 337 33.60 -24.77 -6.73
CA ASN A 337 32.38 -24.18 -7.30
C ASN A 337 31.32 -23.97 -6.21
N ILE A 338 30.54 -22.89 -6.30
CA ILE A 338 29.36 -22.67 -5.45
C ILE A 338 28.10 -22.97 -6.28
N ASN A 339 27.24 -23.88 -5.82
CA ASN A 339 26.00 -24.15 -6.55
C ASN A 339 24.97 -23.05 -6.26
N VAL A 340 24.40 -22.51 -7.34
CA VAL A 340 23.38 -21.48 -7.30
C VAL A 340 22.21 -21.93 -8.16
N SER A 341 21.03 -22.00 -7.58
CA SER A 341 19.77 -22.27 -8.27
C SER A 341 18.76 -21.20 -7.88
N ILE A 342 18.35 -20.39 -8.86
CA ILE A 342 17.37 -19.31 -8.67
C ILE A 342 16.23 -19.54 -9.65
N LYS A 343 15.00 -19.56 -9.14
CA LYS A 343 13.78 -19.58 -9.94
C LYS A 343 13.13 -18.21 -9.89
N VAL A 344 12.90 -17.63 -11.07
CA VAL A 344 12.25 -16.32 -11.23
C VAL A 344 10.95 -16.51 -12.00
N GLY A 345 9.90 -15.81 -11.61
CA GLY A 345 8.64 -15.72 -12.36
C GLY A 345 8.44 -14.33 -12.92
N ALA A 346 8.06 -14.25 -14.19
CA ALA A 346 7.44 -13.05 -14.73
C ALA A 346 6.13 -12.78 -13.99
N GLN A 347 5.76 -11.50 -13.89
CA GLN A 347 4.56 -11.08 -13.18
C GLN A 347 3.53 -10.63 -14.20
N ASP A 348 2.38 -11.32 -14.21
CA ASP A 348 1.20 -10.83 -14.92
C ASP A 348 0.74 -9.53 -14.24
N GLN A 349 0.34 -8.57 -15.08
CA GLN A 349 -0.10 -7.24 -14.63
C GLN A 349 -1.40 -7.31 -13.85
#